data_AF-A0A1V5THK2-F1
#
_entry.id   AF-A0A1V5THK2-F1
#
_cell.length_a   1.000
_cell.length_b   1.000
_cell.length_c   1.000
_cell.angle_alpha   90.00
_cell.angle_beta   90.00
_cell.angle_gamma   90.00
#
_symmetry.space_group_name_H-M   'P 1'
#
loop_
_entity.id
_entity.type
_entity.pdbx_description
1 polymer ?
#
loop_
_entity_poly.entity_id
_entity_poly.type
_entity_poly.pdbx_seq_one_letter_code
_entity_poly.pdbx_strand_id
1 'polypeptide(L)'
;MLSFAGQGTINNPASEFYVIYDQMNYPGTNSITSQNFETSLDNYDSFAADDFALMDMTWNIESIDVLGTYFNGTGPANSVNVWIYNCNGSGGLPIDIVYSALNVVPSLQLS
;
A
#
# COMPACT_ATOMS: atom_id res chain seq x y z
N MET A 1 10.92 31.03 3.11
CA MET A 1 11.19 29.99 4.12
C MET A 1 10.05 29.01 4.07
N LEU A 2 10.30 27.81 3.55
CA LEU A 2 9.31 26.73 3.49
C LEU A 2 9.00 26.27 4.92
N SER A 3 7.71 26.28 5.25
CA SER A 3 7.14 25.79 6.51
C SER A 3 6.50 24.45 6.21
N PHE A 4 7.01 23.37 6.78
CA PHE A 4 6.32 22.08 6.81
C PHE A 4 5.34 22.14 7.98
N ALA A 5 4.04 22.14 7.68
CA ALA A 5 3.02 21.91 8.70
C ALA A 5 3.16 20.46 9.16
N GLY A 6 3.43 20.27 10.45
CA GLY A 6 3.64 18.95 11.03
C GLY A 6 2.45 18.02 10.80
N GLN A 7 2.75 16.75 10.56
CA GLN A 7 1.78 15.69 10.61
C GLN A 7 2.41 14.52 11.38
N GLY A 8 1.78 14.21 12.52
CA GLY A 8 1.87 12.93 13.23
C GLY A 8 3.26 12.50 13.70
N THR A 9 3.50 12.58 15.00
CA THR A 9 4.53 11.77 15.65
C THR A 9 4.28 10.28 15.39
N ILE A 10 4.95 9.70 14.38
CA ILE A 10 5.26 8.27 14.37
C ILE A 10 6.50 8.09 15.24
N ASN A 11 6.29 7.88 16.54
CA ASN A 11 7.33 7.35 17.41
C ASN A 11 7.58 5.88 17.03
N ASN A 12 8.24 5.64 15.90
CA ASN A 12 9.02 4.42 15.74
C ASN A 12 10.49 4.82 15.59
N PRO A 13 11.28 4.84 16.68
CA PRO A 13 12.71 5.20 16.64
C PRO A 13 13.60 4.16 15.91
N ALA A 14 13.05 3.32 15.03
CA ALA A 14 13.76 2.22 14.36
C ALA A 14 13.78 2.28 12.82
N SER A 15 13.15 3.25 12.17
CA SER A 15 13.23 3.37 10.70
C SER A 15 14.37 4.30 10.30
N GLU A 16 15.46 3.76 9.78
CA GLU A 16 16.51 4.53 9.07
C GLU A 16 16.01 5.13 7.74
N PHE A 17 14.74 4.90 7.39
CA PHE A 17 14.14 5.31 6.12
C PHE A 17 13.32 6.58 6.24
N TYR A 18 13.42 7.41 5.19
CA TYR A 18 12.62 8.61 4.99
C TYR A 18 11.27 8.25 4.38
N VAL A 19 10.18 8.67 5.03
CA VAL A 19 8.82 8.50 4.52
C VAL A 19 8.56 9.54 3.42
N ILE A 20 8.44 9.07 2.17
CA ILE A 20 8.22 9.93 1.00
C ILE A 20 6.73 10.23 0.74
N TYR A 21 5.84 9.41 1.29
CA TYR A 21 4.40 9.53 1.19
C TYR A 21 3.72 8.76 2.33
N ASP A 22 2.66 9.33 2.92
CA ASP A 22 1.85 8.70 3.98
C ASP A 22 0.38 9.11 3.83
N GLN A 23 -0.52 8.12 3.91
CA GLN A 23 -1.97 8.30 3.96
C GLN A 23 -2.65 7.47 5.06
N MET A 24 -1.91 6.99 6.05
CA MET A 24 -2.42 6.09 7.09
C MET A 24 -3.20 6.80 8.21
N ASN A 25 -3.18 8.12 8.27
CA ASN A 25 -3.69 8.87 9.42
C ASN A 25 -5.19 9.19 9.39
N TYR A 26 -5.90 8.84 8.32
CA TYR A 26 -7.36 9.00 8.22
C TYR A 26 -7.99 7.85 7.45
N PRO A 27 -7.92 6.60 7.95
CA PRO A 27 -8.53 5.48 7.26
C PRO A 27 -10.05 5.68 7.18
N GLY A 28 -10.63 5.30 6.04
CA GLY A 28 -12.07 5.26 5.87
C GLY A 28 -12.74 4.31 6.88
N THR A 29 -14.04 4.50 7.11
CA THR A 29 -14.79 3.66 8.06
C THR A 29 -14.97 2.21 7.58
N ASN A 30 -14.91 1.98 6.27
CA ASN A 30 -15.14 0.69 5.66
C ASN A 30 -13.85 0.18 5.00
N SER A 31 -13.64 -1.14 5.04
CA SER A 31 -12.57 -1.80 4.30
C SER A 31 -12.99 -2.06 2.85
N ILE A 32 -12.00 -2.04 1.96
CA ILE A 32 -12.13 -2.48 0.56
C ILE A 32 -11.53 -3.88 0.46
N THR A 33 -12.14 -4.76 -0.35
CA THR A 33 -11.64 -6.13 -0.53
C THR A 33 -10.35 -6.15 -1.37
N SER A 34 -9.40 -6.97 -0.94
CA SER A 34 -8.15 -7.27 -1.66
C SER A 34 -7.79 -8.72 -1.33
N GLN A 35 -8.49 -9.65 -1.98
CA GLN A 35 -8.50 -11.06 -1.57
C GLN A 35 -8.51 -11.96 -2.80
N ASN A 36 -7.82 -13.09 -2.65
CA ASN A 36 -7.96 -14.27 -3.49
C ASN A 36 -8.93 -15.22 -2.78
N PHE A 37 -10.16 -15.31 -3.29
CA PHE A 37 -11.20 -16.17 -2.73
C PHE A 37 -10.92 -17.64 -3.05
N GLU A 38 -11.77 -18.51 -2.51
CA GLU A 38 -11.81 -19.92 -2.87
C GLU A 38 -12.28 -20.13 -4.32
N THR A 39 -11.92 -21.28 -4.91
CA THR A 39 -12.17 -21.61 -6.33
C THR A 39 -13.61 -21.39 -6.81
N SER A 40 -14.61 -21.58 -5.96
CA SER A 40 -16.01 -21.34 -6.34
C SER A 40 -16.38 -19.87 -6.51
N LEU A 41 -15.56 -18.95 -5.99
CA LEU A 41 -15.74 -17.51 -5.98
C LEU A 41 -14.57 -16.76 -6.66
N ASP A 42 -13.74 -17.43 -7.47
CA ASP A 42 -12.61 -16.80 -8.20
C ASP A 42 -13.03 -15.58 -9.03
N ASN A 43 -14.29 -15.53 -9.49
CA ASN A 43 -14.83 -14.38 -10.22
C ASN A 43 -14.99 -13.11 -9.36
N TYR A 44 -14.79 -13.22 -8.04
CA TYR A 44 -14.79 -12.12 -7.07
C TYR A 44 -13.39 -11.78 -6.55
N ASP A 45 -12.35 -12.45 -7.05
CA ASP A 45 -10.97 -12.08 -6.76
C ASP A 45 -10.75 -10.60 -7.05
N SER A 46 -10.08 -9.95 -6.11
CA SER A 46 -10.02 -8.49 -6.07
C SER A 46 -8.66 -8.00 -5.63
N PHE A 47 -8.27 -6.87 -6.21
CA PHE A 47 -7.05 -6.15 -5.90
C PHE A 47 -7.44 -4.73 -5.52
N ALA A 48 -7.30 -4.39 -4.24
CA ALA A 48 -7.43 -3.00 -3.83
C ALA A 48 -6.23 -2.21 -4.36
N ALA A 49 -6.48 -0.98 -4.78
CA ALA A 49 -5.47 -0.04 -5.23
C ALA A 49 -5.71 1.31 -4.55
N ASP A 50 -4.64 2.10 -4.44
CA ASP A 50 -4.70 3.46 -3.95
C ASP A 50 -3.75 4.33 -4.77
N ASP A 51 -4.10 5.61 -4.91
CA ASP A 51 -3.29 6.58 -5.64
C ASP A 51 -2.33 7.26 -4.68
N PHE A 52 -1.08 7.43 -5.10
CA PHE A 52 -0.10 8.24 -4.38
C PHE A 52 0.59 9.19 -5.34
N ALA A 53 0.90 10.39 -4.85
CA ALA A 53 1.58 11.42 -5.62
C ALA A 53 2.98 11.64 -5.04
N LEU A 54 4.00 11.37 -5.86
CA LEU A 54 5.39 11.68 -5.53
C LEU A 54 5.82 12.99 -6.17
N MET A 55 6.83 13.63 -5.59
CA MET A 55 7.52 14.75 -6.24
C MET A 55 8.24 14.26 -7.50
N ASP A 56 8.40 15.17 -8.48
CA ASP A 56 9.07 14.91 -9.76
C ASP A 56 10.59 14.73 -9.59
N MET A 57 10.96 13.59 -9.01
CA MET A 57 12.32 13.11 -8.82
C MET A 57 12.34 11.57 -8.77
N THR A 58 13.51 10.98 -8.94
CA THR A 58 13.69 9.52 -8.86
C THR A 58 13.84 9.07 -7.42
N TRP A 59 13.05 8.07 -7.02
CA TRP A 59 13.09 7.46 -5.70
C TRP A 59 13.49 5.99 -5.79
N ASN A 60 14.26 5.50 -4.83
CA ASN A 60 14.39 4.08 -4.56
C ASN A 60 13.44 3.74 -3.41
N ILE A 61 12.47 2.88 -3.67
CA ILE A 61 11.48 2.46 -2.68
C ILE A 61 11.98 1.18 -2.03
N GLU A 62 12.18 1.20 -0.72
CA GLU A 62 12.68 0.05 0.05
C GLU A 62 11.56 -0.71 0.77
N SER A 63 10.51 0.01 1.17
CA SER A 63 9.34 -0.57 1.83
C SER A 63 8.04 0.08 1.34
N ILE A 64 6.98 -0.70 1.43
CA ILE A 64 5.60 -0.25 1.26
C ILE A 64 4.82 -0.87 2.41
N ASP A 65 4.26 -0.03 3.26
CA ASP A 65 3.42 -0.46 4.36
C ASP A 65 1.95 -0.28 3.97
N VAL A 66 1.13 -1.30 4.21
CA VAL A 66 -0.30 -1.30 3.87
C VAL A 66 -1.11 -1.64 5.11
N LEU A 67 -2.02 -0.75 5.50
CA LEU A 67 -2.96 -1.01 6.58
C LEU A 67 -4.14 -1.83 6.07
N GLY A 68 -4.48 -2.92 6.78
CA GLY A 68 -5.60 -3.78 6.42
C GLY A 68 -6.16 -4.53 7.62
N THR A 69 -7.25 -5.25 7.38
CA THR A 69 -7.89 -6.14 8.37
C THR A 69 -8.19 -7.49 7.75
N TYR A 70 -8.15 -8.54 8.57
CA TYR A 70 -8.47 -9.90 8.16
C TYR A 70 -9.88 -10.24 8.62
N PHE A 71 -10.83 -10.19 7.69
CA PHE A 71 -12.22 -10.53 7.99
C PHE A 71 -12.36 -12.04 8.27
N ASN A 72 -12.96 -12.40 9.41
CA ASN A 72 -13.14 -13.79 9.86
C ASN A 72 -11.84 -14.65 9.92
N GLY A 73 -10.67 -14.01 10.01
CA GLY A 73 -9.38 -14.68 10.04
C GLY A 73 -8.41 -14.02 11.00
N THR A 74 -7.35 -14.73 11.37
CA THR A 74 -6.33 -14.22 12.28
C THR A 74 -5.27 -13.37 11.58
N GLY A 75 -5.12 -13.52 10.26
CA GLY A 75 -3.97 -13.01 9.53
C GLY A 75 -2.62 -13.58 10.02
N PRO A 76 -1.50 -13.08 9.47
CA PRO A 76 -1.44 -12.32 8.22
C PRO A 76 -1.84 -13.17 7.01
N ALA A 77 -2.03 -12.55 5.84
CA ALA A 77 -2.18 -13.31 4.59
C ALA A 77 -0.94 -14.17 4.34
N ASN A 78 -1.12 -15.38 3.77
CA ASN A 78 0.00 -16.26 3.43
C ASN A 78 0.96 -15.62 2.42
N SER A 79 0.40 -14.83 1.50
CA SER A 79 1.15 -14.07 0.51
C SER A 79 0.32 -12.90 -0.01
N VAL A 80 1.00 -11.90 -0.56
CA VAL A 80 0.40 -10.77 -1.27
C VAL A 80 1.07 -10.57 -2.62
N ASN A 81 0.32 -9.99 -3.55
CA ASN A 81 0.84 -9.49 -4.81
C ASN A 81 0.79 -7.97 -4.76
N VAL A 82 1.87 -7.33 -5.18
CA VAL A 82 2.00 -5.87 -5.26
C VAL A 82 2.28 -5.50 -6.70
N TRP A 83 1.53 -4.54 -7.22
CA TRP A 83 1.79 -3.88 -8.50
C TRP A 83 1.82 -2.38 -8.28
N ILE A 84 2.79 -1.72 -8.89
CA ILE A 84 2.85 -0.27 -8.98
C ILE A 84 2.58 0.10 -10.43
N TYR A 85 1.62 0.99 -10.62
CA TYR A 85 1.22 1.48 -11.92
C TYR A 85 1.72 2.91 -12.12
N ASN A 86 2.11 3.21 -13.36
CA ASN A 86 2.19 4.58 -13.83
C ASN A 86 0.77 5.07 -14.15
N CYS A 87 0.31 6.04 -13.36
CA CYS A 87 -1.05 6.60 -13.44
C CYS A 87 -1.10 7.93 -14.22
N ASN A 88 -0.16 8.18 -15.14
CA ASN A 88 -0.14 9.39 -15.98
C ASN A 88 -1.19 9.38 -17.12
N GLY A 89 -2.18 8.50 -17.05
CA GLY A 89 -3.32 8.48 -17.97
C GLY A 89 -4.28 9.63 -17.76
N SER A 90 -5.23 9.77 -18.69
CA SER A 90 -6.34 10.71 -18.52
C SER A 90 -7.11 10.36 -17.25
N GLY A 91 -7.28 11.33 -16.36
CA GLY A 91 -8.00 11.15 -15.09
C GLY A 91 -7.24 10.36 -14.02
N GLY A 92 -5.92 10.21 -14.13
CA GLY A 92 -5.12 9.43 -13.16
C GLY A 92 -5.22 7.93 -13.36
N LEU A 93 -5.70 7.48 -14.53
CA LEU A 93 -5.90 6.06 -14.78
C LEU A 93 -4.57 5.32 -14.96
N PRO A 94 -4.44 4.09 -14.43
CA PRO A 94 -3.31 3.21 -14.69
C PRO A 94 -3.11 2.99 -16.19
N ILE A 95 -1.88 3.16 -16.66
CA ILE A 95 -1.48 2.84 -18.04
C ILE A 95 -0.65 1.55 -18.03
N ASP A 96 0.49 1.59 -17.35
CA ASP A 96 1.53 0.58 -17.41
C ASP A 96 2.04 0.21 -16.01
N ILE A 97 2.37 -1.07 -15.82
CA ILE A 97 2.99 -1.57 -14.59
C ILE A 97 4.47 -1.18 -14.62
N VAL A 98 4.92 -0.43 -13.62
CA VAL A 98 6.32 -0.04 -13.45
C VAL A 98 7.07 -0.94 -12.47
N TYR A 99 6.35 -1.66 -11.61
CA TYR A 99 6.91 -2.65 -10.71
C TYR A 99 5.88 -3.71 -10.34
N SER A 100 6.32 -4.94 -10.13
CA SER A 100 5.50 -6.00 -9.56
C SER A 100 6.31 -6.93 -8.68
N ALA A 101 5.75 -7.30 -7.53
CA ALA A 101 6.26 -8.35 -6.67
C ALA A 101 5.11 -9.33 -6.38
N LEU A 102 5.30 -10.59 -6.74
CA LEU A 102 4.24 -11.60 -6.65
C LEU A 102 4.56 -12.61 -5.55
N ASN A 103 3.53 -13.08 -4.86
CA ASN A 103 3.59 -14.08 -3.81
C ASN A 103 4.56 -13.70 -2.68
N VAL A 104 4.63 -12.41 -2.34
CA VAL A 104 5.46 -11.90 -1.26
C VAL A 104 4.84 -12.30 0.07
N VAL A 105 5.61 -12.92 0.96
CA VAL A 105 5.15 -13.18 2.34
C VAL A 105 5.25 -11.86 3.11
N PRO A 106 4.14 -11.32 3.66
CA PRO A 106 4.20 -10.11 4.45
C PRO A 106 5.11 -10.30 5.67
N SER A 107 6.09 -9.42 5.84
CA SER A 107 6.88 -9.38 7.07
C SER A 107 6.03 -8.76 8.20
N LEU A 108 5.94 -9.44 9.34
CA LEU A 108 5.44 -8.81 10.57
C LEU A 108 6.40 -7.68 10.96
N GLN A 109 5.94 -6.43 10.94
CA GLN A 109 6.63 -5.40 11.73
C GLN A 109 6.47 -5.78 13.20
N LEU A 110 7.57 -6.21 13.82
CA LEU A 110 7.66 -6.30 15.27
C LEU A 110 7.47 -4.88 15.82
N SER A 111 6.39 -4.68 16.57
CA SER A 111 6.17 -3.49 17.39
C SER A 111 7.21 -3.38 18.50
#